data_AF-A0A1L3GMK0-F1
#
_entry.id   AF-A0A1L3GMK0-F1
#
_cell.length_a   1.000
_cell.length_b   1.000
_cell.length_c   1.000
_cell.angle_alpha   90.00
_cell.angle_beta   90.00
_cell.angle_gamma   90.00
#
_symmetry.space_group_name_H-M   'P 1'
#
loop_
_entity.id
_entity.type
_entity.pdbx_description
1 polymer ?
#
loop_
_entity_poly.entity_id
_entity_poly.type
_entity_poly.pdbx_seq_one_letter_code
_entity_poly.pdbx_strand_id
1 'polypeptide(L)'
;MKAVKLIVLITSMGLTLSGCVTNRTKSVAEERISLDYSPAYSVVVAPSSSVKVSKARAYQDGEEFVVSGQVKRMHRVKLPGHVDLAVCAPDGTPLAQETISIQGLHSNRKGVLYLPFRHRLAMVPPAGARIRLQYHAPASAKPELSCEKS
;
A
#
# COMPACT_ATOMS: atom_id res chain seq x y z
N MET A 1 62.87 -13.05 51.38
CA MET A 1 61.60 -13.58 51.92
C MET A 1 60.49 -13.18 50.95
N LYS A 2 59.67 -14.14 50.50
CA LYS A 2 58.72 -14.02 49.39
C LYS A 2 57.37 -13.51 49.90
N ALA A 3 56.75 -12.55 49.20
CA ALA A 3 55.33 -12.23 49.37
C ALA A 3 54.56 -12.70 48.13
N VAL A 4 53.83 -13.80 48.28
CA VAL A 4 52.96 -14.37 47.25
C VAL A 4 51.63 -13.61 47.31
N LYS A 5 51.30 -12.84 46.26
CA LYS A 5 50.01 -12.18 46.12
C LYS A 5 48.97 -13.19 45.66
N LEU A 6 47.97 -13.43 46.51
CA LEU A 6 46.83 -14.30 46.26
C LEU A 6 45.86 -13.58 45.30
N ILE A 7 45.68 -14.13 44.10
CA ILE A 7 44.70 -13.67 43.11
C ILE A 7 43.40 -14.43 43.39
N VAL A 8 42.35 -13.73 43.80
CA VAL A 8 41.00 -14.29 43.93
C VAL A 8 40.19 -13.87 42.70
N LEU A 9 40.00 -14.80 41.78
CA LEU A 9 39.11 -14.67 40.62
C LEU A 9 37.66 -14.89 41.08
N ILE A 10 36.85 -13.82 41.05
CA ILE A 10 35.39 -13.90 41.25
C ILE A 10 34.74 -13.90 39.88
N THR A 11 34.43 -15.07 39.36
CA THR A 11 33.60 -15.26 38.16
C THR A 11 32.13 -15.08 38.51
N SER A 12 31.61 -13.88 38.24
CA SER A 12 30.17 -13.58 38.31
C SER A 12 29.47 -14.04 37.02
N MET A 13 28.78 -15.17 37.13
CA MET A 13 27.89 -15.70 36.08
C MET A 13 26.60 -14.88 36.07
N GLY A 14 26.56 -13.84 35.23
CA GLY A 14 25.35 -13.06 34.98
C GLY A 14 24.45 -13.78 33.98
N LEU A 15 23.37 -14.41 34.45
CA LEU A 15 22.27 -14.83 33.59
C LEU A 15 21.45 -13.61 33.19
N THR A 16 21.66 -13.09 31.98
CA THR A 16 20.73 -12.15 31.37
C THR A 16 19.62 -12.93 30.66
N LEU A 17 18.42 -12.90 31.23
CA LEU A 17 17.20 -13.35 30.58
C LEU A 17 16.90 -12.40 29.41
N SER A 18 17.40 -12.75 28.22
CA SER A 18 17.03 -12.10 26.98
C SER A 18 15.62 -12.54 26.59
N GLY A 19 14.63 -11.74 26.96
CA GLY A 19 13.26 -11.88 26.46
C GLY A 19 13.19 -11.40 25.02
N CYS A 20 13.06 -12.33 24.07
CA CYS A 20 12.71 -11.98 22.69
C CYS A 20 11.26 -11.47 22.66
N VAL A 21 11.08 -10.14 22.80
CA VAL A 21 9.84 -9.47 22.41
C VAL A 21 9.81 -9.49 20.89
N THR A 22 9.14 -10.48 20.31
CA THR A 22 8.80 -10.46 18.89
C THR A 22 7.73 -9.39 18.67
N ASN A 23 8.17 -8.18 18.34
CA ASN A 23 7.30 -7.17 17.73
C ASN A 23 6.82 -7.70 16.39
N ARG A 24 5.67 -8.39 16.41
CA ARG A 24 4.95 -8.79 15.21
C ARG A 24 4.31 -7.53 14.64
N THR A 25 5.11 -6.71 13.96
CA THR A 25 4.59 -5.73 13.01
C THR A 25 3.74 -6.54 12.03
N LYS A 26 2.42 -6.34 12.09
CA LYS A 26 1.53 -6.83 11.04
C LYS A 26 1.97 -6.09 9.77
N SER A 27 2.86 -6.69 8.99
CA SER A 27 3.04 -6.29 7.60
C SER A 27 1.67 -6.44 6.97
N VAL A 28 1.06 -5.30 6.69
CA VAL A 28 -0.19 -5.23 5.95
C VAL A 28 0.16 -5.83 4.59
N ALA A 29 -0.26 -7.07 4.36
CA ALA A 29 0.08 -7.82 3.16
C ALA A 29 -0.42 -7.02 1.95
N GLU A 30 0.51 -6.37 1.28
CA GLU A 30 0.27 -5.58 0.09
C GLU A 30 -0.03 -6.55 -1.06
N GLU A 31 -1.26 -6.52 -1.56
CA GLU A 31 -1.68 -7.42 -2.62
C GLU A 31 -1.13 -6.89 -3.95
N ARG A 32 -0.12 -7.58 -4.49
CA ARG A 32 0.43 -7.28 -5.82
C ARG A 32 -0.51 -7.83 -6.88
N ILE A 33 -1.32 -6.96 -7.46
CA ILE A 33 -2.16 -7.30 -8.61
C ILE A 33 -1.25 -7.39 -9.84
N SER A 34 -1.31 -8.51 -10.55
CA SER A 34 -0.56 -8.73 -11.78
C SER A 34 -0.93 -7.67 -12.83
N LEU A 35 0.09 -6.97 -13.32
CA LEU A 35 0.01 -5.92 -14.32
C LEU A 35 0.20 -6.54 -15.71
N ASP A 36 -0.85 -6.55 -16.52
CA ASP A 36 -0.79 -7.11 -17.88
C ASP A 36 -0.06 -6.21 -18.89
N TYR A 37 0.19 -4.94 -18.59
CA TYR A 37 0.77 -3.99 -19.54
C TYR A 37 1.75 -3.02 -18.86
N SER A 38 3.00 -3.02 -19.36
CA SER A 38 4.19 -2.27 -18.92
C SER A 38 4.89 -2.77 -17.64
N PRO A 39 6.04 -3.47 -17.76
CA PRO A 39 6.87 -3.84 -16.60
C PRO A 39 7.59 -2.63 -15.95
N ALA A 40 7.49 -1.42 -16.54
CA ALA A 40 8.18 -0.23 -16.06
C ALA A 40 7.60 0.36 -14.77
N TYR A 41 6.37 -0.04 -14.42
CA TYR A 41 5.62 0.48 -13.28
C TYR A 41 5.17 -0.67 -12.40
N SER A 42 5.11 -0.44 -11.08
CA SER A 42 4.47 -1.38 -10.16
C SER A 42 3.21 -0.76 -9.56
N VAL A 43 2.13 -1.53 -9.55
CA VAL A 43 0.87 -1.14 -8.95
C VAL A 43 0.70 -1.89 -7.64
N VAL A 44 0.41 -1.11 -6.62
CA VAL A 44 0.29 -1.51 -5.24
C VAL A 44 -1.14 -1.24 -4.80
N VAL A 45 -1.84 -2.27 -4.30
CA VAL A 45 -3.19 -2.12 -3.77
C VAL A 45 -3.18 -2.31 -2.27
N ALA A 46 -3.57 -1.26 -1.55
CA ALA A 46 -3.74 -1.33 -0.11
C ALA A 46 -5.04 -2.07 0.24
N PRO A 47 -5.05 -2.87 1.32
CA PRO A 47 -6.26 -3.55 1.76
C PRO A 47 -7.34 -2.55 2.17
N SER A 48 -8.57 -2.91 1.85
CA SER A 48 -9.78 -2.14 2.10
C SER A 48 -10.91 -3.10 2.52
N SER A 49 -12.02 -2.58 3.02
CA SER A 49 -13.08 -3.37 3.65
C SER A 49 -14.03 -4.02 2.63
N SER A 50 -15.30 -3.63 2.61
CA SER A 50 -16.40 -4.23 1.82
C SER A 50 -16.31 -3.96 0.31
N VAL A 51 -15.46 -3.00 -0.06
CA VAL A 51 -15.16 -2.57 -1.42
C VAL A 51 -13.65 -2.54 -1.56
N LYS A 52 -13.13 -3.18 -2.62
CA LYS A 52 -11.69 -3.33 -2.84
C LYS A 52 -11.32 -3.06 -4.29
N VAL A 53 -10.14 -2.52 -4.55
CA VAL A 53 -9.56 -2.52 -5.90
C VAL A 53 -9.20 -3.97 -6.24
N SER A 54 -9.86 -4.53 -7.25
CA SER A 54 -9.72 -5.94 -7.64
C SER A 54 -8.85 -6.15 -8.87
N LYS A 55 -8.72 -5.11 -9.70
CA LYS A 55 -7.80 -5.05 -10.82
C LYS A 55 -7.31 -3.62 -10.94
N ALA A 56 -6.05 -3.45 -11.31
CA ALA A 56 -5.50 -2.16 -11.64
C ALA A 56 -4.36 -2.32 -12.64
N ARG A 57 -4.24 -1.35 -13.52
CA ARG A 57 -3.19 -1.25 -14.53
C ARG A 57 -2.82 0.19 -14.77
N ALA A 58 -1.58 0.41 -15.15
CA ALA A 58 -1.07 1.74 -15.46
C ALA A 58 -0.21 1.68 -16.72
N TYR A 59 -0.41 2.64 -17.63
CA TYR A 59 0.31 2.69 -18.90
C TYR A 59 0.40 4.13 -19.40
N GLN A 60 1.38 4.38 -20.26
CA GLN A 60 1.52 5.67 -20.94
C GLN A 60 0.71 5.67 -22.24
N ASP A 61 0.04 6.79 -22.53
CA ASP A 61 -0.75 7.03 -23.74
C ASP A 61 -0.33 8.41 -24.29
N GLY A 62 0.69 8.42 -25.15
CA GLY A 62 1.33 9.66 -25.61
C GLY A 62 2.01 10.42 -24.47
N GLU A 63 1.55 11.64 -24.20
CA GLU A 63 2.04 12.50 -23.12
C GLU A 63 1.27 12.32 -21.81
N GLU A 64 0.26 11.44 -21.80
CA GLU A 64 -0.56 11.17 -20.63
C GLU A 64 -0.18 9.85 -19.97
N PHE A 65 -0.36 9.80 -18.66
CA PHE A 65 -0.30 8.56 -17.89
C PHE A 65 -1.71 8.13 -17.48
N VAL A 66 -2.07 6.91 -17.85
CA VAL A 66 -3.41 6.36 -17.66
C VAL A 66 -3.37 5.30 -16.58
N VAL A 67 -4.17 5.50 -15.53
CA VAL A 67 -4.44 4.50 -14.51
C VAL A 67 -5.87 4.01 -14.67
N SER A 68 -6.06 2.69 -14.77
CA SER A 68 -7.39 2.10 -14.92
C SER A 68 -7.52 0.81 -14.15
N GLY A 69 -8.75 0.41 -13.84
CA GLY A 69 -8.96 -0.79 -13.04
C GLY A 69 -10.42 -1.10 -12.79
N GLN A 70 -10.64 -1.97 -11.81
CA GLN A 70 -11.96 -2.37 -11.36
C GLN A 70 -12.01 -2.41 -9.84
N VAL A 71 -13.05 -1.81 -9.29
CA VAL A 71 -13.41 -1.94 -7.89
C VAL A 71 -14.46 -3.05 -7.75
N LYS A 72 -14.21 -3.99 -6.84
CA LYS A 72 -15.11 -5.08 -6.50
C LYS A 72 -15.87 -4.73 -5.23
N ARG A 73 -17.19 -4.73 -5.32
CA ARG A 73 -18.12 -4.50 -4.20
C ARG A 73 -18.84 -5.81 -3.87
N MET A 74 -18.71 -6.30 -2.64
CA MET A 74 -19.38 -7.54 -2.18
C MET A 74 -20.83 -7.33 -1.77
N HIS A 75 -21.14 -6.19 -1.16
CA HIS A 75 -22.46 -5.87 -0.60
C HIS A 75 -22.85 -4.43 -0.95
N ARG A 76 -24.15 -4.12 -0.86
CA ARG A 76 -24.63 -2.75 -1.05
C ARG A 76 -23.97 -1.82 -0.03
N VAL A 77 -23.49 -0.68 -0.49
CA VAL A 77 -22.94 0.39 0.36
C VAL A 77 -23.93 1.56 0.42
N LYS A 78 -24.03 2.21 1.58
CA LYS A 78 -24.93 3.36 1.78
C LYS A 78 -24.37 4.65 1.17
N LEU A 79 -23.07 4.87 1.33
CA LEU A 79 -22.38 6.05 0.80
C LEU A 79 -21.25 5.60 -0.13
N PRO A 80 -21.14 6.19 -1.33
CA PRO A 80 -20.07 5.88 -2.25
C PRO A 80 -18.74 6.42 -1.70
N GLY A 81 -17.71 5.58 -1.70
CA GLY A 81 -16.34 6.03 -1.49
C GLY A 81 -15.66 6.42 -2.80
N HIS A 82 -14.35 6.52 -2.73
CA HIS A 82 -13.48 6.83 -3.87
C HIS A 82 -12.23 5.95 -3.84
N VAL A 83 -11.49 5.94 -4.94
CA VAL A 83 -10.16 5.36 -4.99
C VAL A 83 -9.14 6.50 -4.93
N ASP A 84 -8.32 6.51 -3.90
CA ASP A 84 -7.15 7.37 -3.85
C ASP A 84 -6.04 6.76 -4.71
N LEU A 85 -5.37 7.64 -5.45
CA LEU A 85 -4.26 7.35 -6.34
C LEU A 85 -3.07 8.18 -5.88
N ALA A 86 -1.93 7.52 -5.65
CA ALA A 86 -0.65 8.18 -5.48
C ALA A 86 0.35 7.63 -6.50
N VAL A 87 1.05 8.53 -7.18
CA VAL A 87 2.17 8.20 -8.05
C VAL A 87 3.44 8.62 -7.34
N CYS A 88 4.32 7.67 -7.07
CA CYS A 88 5.56 7.87 -6.33
C CYS A 88 6.74 7.61 -7.27
N ALA A 89 7.72 8.51 -7.29
CA ALA A 89 8.99 8.27 -7.93
C ALA A 89 9.75 7.10 -7.26
N PRO A 90 10.76 6.50 -7.93
CA PRO A 90 11.54 5.40 -7.37
C PRO A 90 12.17 5.71 -6.00
N ASP A 91 12.60 6.95 -5.82
CA ASP A 91 13.21 7.48 -4.59
C ASP A 91 12.21 7.69 -3.44
N GLY A 92 10.90 7.56 -3.69
CA GLY A 92 9.83 7.80 -2.73
C GLY A 92 9.25 9.21 -2.77
N THR A 93 9.67 10.06 -3.71
CA THR A 93 9.10 11.40 -3.88
C THR A 93 7.67 11.31 -4.43
N PRO A 94 6.66 11.97 -3.83
CA PRO A 94 5.31 12.02 -4.41
C PRO A 94 5.31 12.87 -5.69
N LEU A 95 4.81 12.31 -6.79
CA LEU A 95 4.67 13.00 -8.08
C LEU A 95 3.24 13.50 -8.30
N ALA A 96 2.24 12.71 -7.89
CA ALA A 96 0.83 13.06 -7.99
C ALA A 96 0.02 12.37 -6.89
N GLN A 97 -1.05 13.03 -6.45
CA GLN A 97 -2.04 12.46 -5.53
C GLN A 97 -3.44 12.91 -5.95
N GLU A 98 -4.31 11.96 -6.25
CA GLU A 98 -5.62 12.22 -6.83
C GLU A 98 -6.71 11.34 -6.20
N THR A 99 -7.95 11.80 -6.28
CA THR A 99 -9.11 11.05 -5.80
C THR A 99 -10.06 10.73 -6.97
N ILE A 100 -10.32 9.44 -7.18
CA ILE A 100 -11.13 8.94 -8.29
C ILE A 100 -12.51 8.51 -7.77
N SER A 101 -13.54 9.22 -8.21
CA SER A 101 -14.93 8.85 -7.94
C SER A 101 -15.33 7.60 -8.73
N ILE A 102 -15.92 6.61 -8.06
CA ILE A 102 -16.34 5.37 -8.70
C ILE A 102 -17.82 5.42 -9.06
N GLN A 103 -18.09 5.51 -10.36
CA GLN A 103 -19.46 5.54 -10.87
C GLN A 103 -20.19 4.22 -10.61
N GLY A 104 -21.49 4.30 -10.29
CA GLY A 104 -22.34 3.13 -10.03
C GLY A 104 -22.14 2.47 -8.66
N LEU A 105 -21.27 2.99 -7.78
CA LEU A 105 -21.04 2.41 -6.44
C LEU A 105 -22.31 2.44 -5.57
N HIS A 106 -23.20 3.39 -5.81
CA HIS A 106 -24.50 3.55 -5.15
C HIS A 106 -25.59 2.61 -5.69
N SER A 107 -25.29 1.75 -6.68
CA SER A 107 -26.28 0.86 -7.30
C SER A 107 -26.98 -0.03 -6.27
N ASN A 108 -28.31 -0.14 -6.38
CA ASN A 108 -29.14 -1.01 -5.52
C ASN A 108 -29.06 -2.50 -5.90
N ARG A 109 -28.34 -2.84 -6.99
CA ARG A 109 -28.17 -4.23 -7.42
C ARG A 109 -27.54 -5.07 -6.31
N LYS A 110 -28.16 -6.21 -6.00
CA LYS A 110 -27.65 -7.17 -5.02
C LYS A 110 -26.48 -7.98 -5.60
N GLY A 111 -25.69 -8.57 -4.71
CA GLY A 111 -24.55 -9.41 -5.07
C GLY A 111 -23.29 -8.64 -5.44
N VAL A 112 -22.33 -9.37 -6.02
CA VAL A 112 -21.03 -8.84 -6.38
C VAL A 112 -21.13 -7.91 -7.59
N LEU A 113 -20.59 -6.69 -7.46
CA LEU A 113 -20.40 -5.77 -8.58
C LEU A 113 -18.92 -5.55 -8.85
N TYR A 114 -18.58 -5.45 -10.14
CA TYR A 114 -17.29 -4.99 -10.62
C TYR A 114 -17.52 -3.67 -11.35
N LEU A 115 -16.96 -2.60 -10.81
CA LEU A 115 -17.18 -1.24 -11.31
C LEU A 115 -15.85 -0.72 -11.88
N PRO A 116 -15.80 -0.38 -13.17
CA PRO A 116 -14.57 0.10 -13.77
C PRO A 116 -14.24 1.52 -13.29
N PHE A 117 -12.96 1.86 -13.31
CA PHE A 117 -12.50 3.24 -13.21
C PHE A 117 -11.35 3.49 -14.19
N ARG A 118 -11.22 4.75 -14.61
CA ARG A 118 -10.12 5.23 -15.44
C ARG A 118 -9.83 6.67 -15.05
N HIS A 119 -8.55 7.00 -14.94
CA HIS A 119 -8.06 8.34 -14.66
C HIS A 119 -6.84 8.62 -15.55
N ARG A 120 -6.69 9.88 -15.95
CA ARG A 120 -5.62 10.35 -16.83
C ARG A 120 -4.88 11.45 -16.10
N LEU A 121 -3.55 11.37 -16.11
CA LEU A 121 -2.66 12.35 -15.54
C LEU A 121 -1.85 12.98 -16.68
N ALA A 122 -1.80 14.31 -16.70
CA ALA A 122 -0.99 15.07 -17.66
C ALA A 122 0.50 15.11 -17.24
N MET A 123 1.08 13.92 -17.03
CA MET A 123 2.49 13.72 -16.68
C MET A 123 2.93 12.33 -17.15
N VAL A 124 4.23 12.15 -17.37
CA VAL A 124 4.84 10.83 -17.60
C VAL A 124 5.72 10.49 -16.39
N PRO A 125 5.34 9.49 -15.57
CA PRO A 125 6.16 9.08 -14.44
C PRO A 125 7.50 8.51 -14.91
N PRO A 126 8.61 8.76 -14.19
CA PRO A 126 9.89 8.16 -14.49
C PRO A 126 9.83 6.63 -14.35
N ALA A 127 10.74 5.93 -15.03
CA ALA A 127 10.84 4.47 -14.93
C ALA A 127 11.07 4.03 -13.47
N GLY A 128 10.42 2.94 -13.05
CA GLY A 128 10.46 2.46 -11.67
C GLY A 128 9.50 3.18 -10.72
N ALA A 129 8.68 4.12 -11.23
CA ALA A 129 7.63 4.74 -10.43
C ALA A 129 6.65 3.68 -9.89
N ARG A 130 6.14 3.95 -8.70
CA ARG A 130 5.20 3.10 -7.95
C ARG A 130 3.85 3.79 -7.93
N ILE A 131 2.80 3.05 -8.27
CA ILE A 131 1.43 3.54 -8.34
C ILE A 131 0.68 2.87 -7.19
N ARG A 132 0.32 3.64 -6.17
CA ARG A 132 -0.43 3.14 -5.02
C ARG A 132 -1.91 3.48 -5.19
N LEU A 133 -2.76 2.50 -4.99
CA LEU A 133 -4.20 2.62 -5.06
C LEU A 133 -4.83 2.13 -3.77
N GLN A 134 -5.78 2.89 -3.24
CA GLN A 134 -6.55 2.48 -2.09
C GLN A 134 -8.00 2.93 -2.25
N TYR A 135 -8.94 2.02 -1.99
CA TYR A 135 -10.32 2.42 -1.85
C TYR A 135 -10.54 3.00 -0.44
N HIS A 136 -11.07 4.22 -0.37
CA HIS A 136 -11.41 4.91 0.87
C HIS A 136 -12.93 5.04 1.00
N ALA A 137 -13.49 4.55 2.11
CA ALA A 137 -14.91 4.68 2.43
C ALA A 137 -15.18 6.01 3.14
N PRO A 138 -16.36 6.65 2.98
CA PRO A 138 -16.60 7.99 3.53
C PRO A 138 -16.39 8.17 5.05
N ALA A 139 -16.43 7.08 5.82
CA ALA A 139 -16.25 7.06 7.27
C ALA A 139 -14.98 6.32 7.73
N SER A 140 -14.09 5.90 6.83
CA SER A 140 -12.78 5.37 7.27
C SER A 140 -11.88 6.51 7.73
N ALA A 141 -11.09 6.26 8.77
CA ALA A 141 -9.88 7.07 9.02
C ALA A 141 -9.08 7.14 7.72
N LYS A 142 -8.43 8.26 7.43
CA LYS A 142 -7.67 8.52 6.20
C LYS A 142 -6.24 8.02 6.39
N PRO A 143 -5.92 6.74 6.09
CA PRO A 143 -4.53 6.39 5.88
C PRO A 143 -4.08 7.22 4.68
N GLU A 144 -3.15 8.13 4.92
CA GLU A 144 -2.52 8.86 3.85
C GLU A 144 -1.74 7.85 2.99
N LEU A 145 -1.97 7.88 1.67
CA LEU A 145 -1.16 7.11 0.73
C LEU A 145 0.26 7.70 0.73
N SER A 146 1.07 7.28 1.70
CA SER A 146 2.46 7.72 1.78
C SER A 146 3.27 7.13 0.62
N CYS A 147 4.24 7.88 0.12
CA CYS A 147 5.22 7.39 -0.85
C CYS A 147 6.49 6.81 -0.21
N GLU A 148 6.47 6.60 1.11
CA GLU A 148 7.58 6.01 1.85
C GLU A 148 8.01 4.65 1.29
N LYS A 149 9.32 4.40 1.35
CA LYS A 149 9.91 3.12 0.97
C LYS A 149 9.46 2.05 1.97
N SER A 150 8.56 1.18 1.53
CA SER A 150 8.21 -0.10 2.16
C SER A 150 9.38 -1.06 2.17
#